data_AF-A0A2V9BR66-F1
#
_entry.id   AF-A0A2V9BR66-F1
#
_cell.length_a   1.000
_cell.length_b   1.000
_cell.length_c   1.000
_cell.angle_alpha   90.00
_cell.angle_beta   90.00
_cell.angle_gamma   90.00
#
_symmetry.space_group_name_H-M   'P 1'
#
loop_
_entity.id
_entity.type
_entity.pdbx_description
1 polymer ?
#
loop_
_entity_poly.entity_id
_entity_poly.type
_entity_poly.pdbx_seq_one_letter_code
_entity_poly.pdbx_strand_id
1 'polypeptide(L)'
;HGITNAQNDFRTPQNTYDLGAERGETQFDRRHILNISYIYELPFYRKQEGGVGHLLGGWEFAGIIYAYAGLPLTATGGLRRDPAGLGLLDPNSFAGRRPNQVANPNAGAPHTFDQWFITSAYVNVPNAAGPPGNSRRGAVRGPGAQRWDVSL
;
A
#
# COMPACT_ATOMS: atom_id res chain seq x y z
N HIS A 1 -4.90 -5.29 11.02
CA HIS A 1 -5.81 -4.89 9.93
C HIS A 1 -6.70 -3.79 10.47
N GLY A 2 -6.40 -2.54 10.11
CA GLY A 2 -7.19 -1.37 10.50
C GLY A 2 -8.28 -1.06 9.48
N ILE A 3 -9.55 -1.10 9.88
CA ILE A 3 -10.68 -0.63 9.07
C ILE A 3 -11.10 0.74 9.60
N THR A 4 -11.34 1.69 8.71
CA THR A 4 -11.77 3.04 9.04
C THR A 4 -12.85 3.53 8.07
N ASN A 5 -13.72 4.42 8.52
CA ASN A 5 -14.61 5.23 7.70
C ASN A 5 -14.04 6.63 7.42
N ALA A 6 -12.92 7.00 8.05
CA ALA A 6 -12.15 8.21 7.81
C ALA A 6 -10.72 7.84 7.39
N GLN A 7 -10.38 8.09 6.14
CA GLN A 7 -9.09 7.70 5.56
C GLN A 7 -7.89 8.35 6.28
N ASN A 8 -8.08 9.56 6.78
CA ASN A 8 -7.23 10.34 7.66
C ASN A 8 -8.09 11.44 8.33
N ASP A 9 -7.47 12.31 9.15
CA ASP A 9 -8.18 13.32 9.95
C ASP A 9 -8.83 14.46 9.13
N PHE A 10 -8.55 14.56 7.83
CA PHE A 10 -9.04 15.63 6.96
C PHE A 10 -10.06 15.17 5.89
N ARG A 11 -10.18 13.86 5.64
CA ARG A 11 -11.03 13.32 4.56
C ARG A 11 -12.46 13.16 5.06
N THR A 12 -13.39 13.91 4.49
CA THR A 12 -14.82 13.77 4.75
C THR A 12 -15.43 12.60 3.95
N PRO A 13 -16.64 12.13 4.31
CA PRO A 13 -17.39 11.18 3.50
C PRO A 13 -17.69 11.70 2.10
N GLN A 14 -17.69 10.82 1.10
CA GLN A 14 -18.23 11.09 -0.23
C GLN A 14 -19.75 11.16 -0.21
N ASN A 15 -20.38 10.34 0.64
CA ASN A 15 -21.81 10.40 0.88
C ASN A 15 -22.08 10.56 2.38
N THR A 16 -22.48 11.76 2.80
CA THR A 16 -22.86 12.02 4.19
C THR A 16 -24.09 11.21 4.63
N TYR A 17 -24.94 10.81 3.66
CA TYR A 17 -26.10 9.95 3.92
C TYR A 17 -25.77 8.44 3.97
N ASP A 18 -24.55 8.05 3.58
CA ASP A 18 -24.08 6.65 3.64
C ASP A 18 -22.62 6.57 4.11
N LEU A 19 -22.45 6.61 5.44
CA LEU A 19 -21.15 6.42 6.08
C LEU A 19 -20.65 4.97 5.96
N GLY A 20 -21.51 4.01 5.63
CA GLY A 20 -21.15 2.63 5.40
C GLY A 20 -20.26 2.48 4.16
N ALA A 21 -20.56 3.24 3.11
CA ALA A 21 -19.75 3.31 1.88
C ALA A 21 -18.34 3.89 2.08
N GLU A 22 -18.08 4.51 3.24
CA GLU A 22 -16.76 5.02 3.60
C GLU A 22 -15.87 3.97 4.25
N ARG A 23 -16.43 2.85 4.71
CA ARG A 23 -15.64 1.79 5.34
C ARG A 23 -14.65 1.19 4.34
N GLY A 24 -13.38 1.26 4.70
CA GLY A 24 -12.29 0.67 3.95
C GLY A 24 -11.05 0.60 4.81
N GLU A 25 -9.94 0.26 4.17
CA GLU A 25 -8.69 0.12 4.92
C GLU A 25 -8.07 1.47 5.22
N THR A 26 -7.53 1.61 6.43
CA THR A 26 -6.85 2.84 6.82
C THR A 26 -5.55 3.01 6.04
N GLN A 27 -5.20 4.25 5.65
CA GLN A 27 -3.97 4.54 4.90
C GLN A 27 -2.70 4.15 5.65
N PHE A 28 -2.81 3.93 6.96
CA PHE A 28 -1.71 3.55 7.83
C PHE A 28 -1.62 2.03 8.04
N ASP A 29 -2.49 1.22 7.43
CA ASP A 29 -2.47 -0.24 7.56
C ASP A 29 -1.34 -0.83 6.73
N ARG A 30 -0.13 -0.79 7.28
CA ARG A 30 1.02 -1.50 6.72
C ARG A 30 0.97 -2.95 7.17
N ARG A 31 0.70 -3.85 6.24
CA ARG A 31 0.63 -5.29 6.54
C ARG A 31 1.98 -5.97 6.32
N HIS A 32 2.10 -7.17 6.91
CA HIS A 32 3.21 -8.10 6.71
C HIS A 32 4.57 -7.41 6.86
N ILE A 33 4.91 -7.06 8.10
CA ILE A 33 6.22 -6.50 8.43
C ILE A 33 7.12 -7.65 8.86
N LEU A 34 8.22 -7.84 8.13
CA LEU A 34 9.26 -8.81 8.43
C LEU A 34 10.53 -8.05 8.79
N ASN A 35 11.08 -8.37 9.96
CA ASN A 35 12.39 -7.89 10.41
C ASN A 35 13.18 -9.12 10.87
N ILE A 36 14.29 -9.39 10.19
CA ILE A 36 15.20 -10.50 10.52
C ILE A 36 16.57 -9.90 10.74
N SER A 37 17.16 -10.16 11.89
CA SER A 37 18.58 -9.95 12.16
C SER A 37 19.26 -11.30 12.35
N TYR A 38 20.43 -11.48 11.76
CA TYR A 38 21.20 -12.70 11.91
C TYR A 38 22.70 -12.40 12.02
N ILE A 39 23.38 -13.25 12.77
CA ILE A 39 24.83 -13.31 12.88
C ILE A 39 25.20 -14.78 12.69
N TYR A 40 26.08 -15.05 11.74
CA TYR A 40 26.54 -16.39 11.40
C TYR A 40 28.07 -16.43 11.37
N GLU A 41 28.64 -17.08 12.37
CA GLU A 41 30.07 -17.37 12.42
C GLU A 41 30.40 -18.50 11.42
N LEU A 42 31.32 -18.24 10.49
CA LEU A 42 31.77 -19.27 9.57
C LEU A 42 32.58 -20.34 10.33
N PRO A 43 32.28 -21.64 10.17
CA PRO A 43 32.95 -22.70 10.92
C PRO A 43 34.38 -23.03 10.41
N PHE A 44 34.93 -22.27 9.47
CA PHE A 44 36.22 -22.58 8.83
C PHE A 44 37.40 -22.10 9.69
N TYR A 45 38.46 -22.93 9.76
CA TYR A 45 39.75 -22.61 10.37
C TYR A 45 39.79 -22.27 11.87
N ARG A 46 38.70 -22.46 12.64
CA ARG A 46 38.63 -22.17 14.09
C ARG A 46 39.69 -22.86 14.96
N LYS A 47 40.33 -23.94 14.48
CA LYS A 47 41.32 -24.74 15.22
C LYS A 47 42.65 -24.91 14.49
N GLN A 48 42.89 -24.19 13.39
CA GLN A 48 44.08 -24.41 12.57
C GLN A 48 45.21 -23.48 13.01
N GLU A 49 46.38 -24.05 13.30
CA GLU A 49 47.57 -23.32 13.72
C GLU A 49 48.41 -22.90 12.49
N GLY A 50 49.03 -21.71 12.54
CA GLY A 50 49.89 -21.17 11.48
C GLY A 50 49.28 -20.03 10.65
N GLY A 51 50.04 -19.49 9.69
CA GLY A 51 49.68 -18.26 8.94
C GLY A 51 48.39 -18.36 8.11
N VAL A 52 48.01 -19.55 7.67
CA VAL A 52 46.75 -19.79 6.93
C VAL A 52 45.53 -19.67 7.85
N GLY A 53 45.64 -20.13 9.09
CA GLY A 53 44.56 -20.01 10.10
C GLY A 53 44.30 -18.56 10.52
N HIS A 54 45.34 -17.71 10.58
CA HIS A 54 45.21 -16.29 10.89
C HIS A 54 44.66 -15.43 9.74
N LEU A 55 44.83 -15.85 8.48
CA LEU A 55 44.35 -15.11 7.32
C LEU A 55 42.93 -15.49 6.88
N LEU A 56 42.50 -16.74 7.15
CA LEU A 56 41.23 -17.27 6.68
C LEU A 56 40.25 -17.64 7.80
N GLY A 57 40.64 -17.49 9.07
CA GLY A 57 39.79 -17.80 10.22
C GLY A 57 39.09 -16.56 10.80
N GLY A 58 37.93 -16.77 11.44
CA GLY A 58 37.25 -15.75 12.24
C GLY A 58 36.28 -14.84 11.49
N TRP A 59 35.94 -15.15 10.24
CA TRP A 59 34.95 -14.42 9.47
C TRP A 59 33.54 -14.58 10.07
N GLU A 60 32.82 -13.47 10.20
CA GLU A 60 31.46 -13.41 10.73
C GLU A 60 30.55 -12.71 9.73
N PHE A 61 29.51 -13.40 9.25
CA PHE A 61 28.48 -12.74 8.45
C PHE A 61 27.37 -12.21 9.35
N ALA A 62 27.12 -10.91 9.29
CA ALA A 62 25.96 -10.31 9.94
C ALA A 62 25.05 -9.63 8.92
N GLY A 63 23.75 -9.58 9.21
CA GLY A 63 22.83 -8.91 8.33
C GLY A 63 21.48 -8.60 8.95
N ILE A 64 20.81 -7.63 8.33
CA ILE A 64 19.46 -7.21 8.66
C ILE A 64 18.63 -7.21 7.37
N ILE A 65 17.48 -7.87 7.42
CA ILE A 65 16.49 -7.89 6.35
C ILE A 65 15.24 -7.19 6.88
N TYR A 66 14.79 -6.17 6.15
CA TYR A 66 13.56 -5.46 6.43
C TYR A 66 12.64 -5.52 5.21
N ALA A 67 11.43 -6.05 5.37
CA ALA A 67 10.44 -6.10 4.31
C ALA A 67 9.05 -5.73 4.84
N TYR A 68 8.27 -5.01 4.04
CA TYR A 68 6.89 -4.67 4.38
C TYR A 68 5.99 -4.63 3.15
N ALA A 69 4.72 -5.02 3.32
CA ALA A 69 3.72 -4.85 2.27
C ALA A 69 3.33 -3.38 2.11
N GLY A 70 2.85 -3.04 0.92
CA GLY A 70 2.47 -1.67 0.60
C GLY A 70 1.20 -1.21 1.30
N LEU A 71 1.05 0.11 1.37
CA LEU A 71 -0.10 0.76 1.99
C LEU A 71 -1.34 0.68 1.09
N PRO A 72 -2.55 0.60 1.67
CA PRO A 72 -3.78 0.73 0.90
C PRO A 72 -3.93 2.14 0.34
N LEU A 73 -4.23 2.22 -0.95
CA LEU A 73 -4.45 3.45 -1.71
C LEU A 73 -5.91 3.53 -2.16
N THR A 74 -6.45 4.74 -2.15
CA THR A 74 -7.83 5.02 -2.61
C THR A 74 -7.76 5.72 -3.96
N ALA A 75 -8.39 5.13 -4.98
CA ALA A 75 -8.56 5.79 -6.27
C ALA A 75 -9.48 7.01 -6.11
N THR A 76 -8.92 8.20 -6.35
CA THR A 76 -9.67 9.47 -6.35
C THR A 76 -9.33 10.28 -7.58
N GLY A 77 -10.27 11.08 -8.06
CA GLY A 77 -10.06 11.92 -9.24
C GLY A 77 -10.79 11.46 -10.50
N GLY A 78 -11.91 10.75 -10.35
CA GLY A 78 -12.88 10.63 -11.44
C GLY A 78 -13.35 12.02 -11.92
N LEU A 79 -13.96 12.07 -13.11
CA LEU A 79 -14.47 13.31 -13.74
C LEU A 79 -15.12 14.29 -12.74
N ARG A 80 -15.07 15.60 -13.05
CA ARG A 80 -15.81 16.68 -12.34
C ARG A 80 -17.34 16.48 -12.46
N ARG A 81 -17.87 15.47 -11.77
CA ARG A 81 -19.29 15.14 -11.71
C ARG A 81 -19.72 14.97 -10.26
N ASP A 82 -20.93 15.42 -10.00
CA ASP A 82 -21.64 15.24 -8.73
C ASP A 82 -23.10 14.85 -9.05
N PRO A 83 -23.33 13.60 -9.49
CA PRO A 83 -24.66 13.15 -9.89
C PRO A 83 -25.66 13.12 -8.72
N ALA A 84 -25.16 13.19 -7.48
CA ALA A 84 -25.96 13.17 -6.27
C ALA A 84 -26.18 14.57 -5.67
N GLY A 85 -25.56 15.62 -6.23
CA GLY A 85 -25.69 16.99 -5.73
C GLY A 85 -25.15 17.19 -4.31
N LEU A 86 -24.15 16.42 -3.90
CA LEU A 86 -23.62 16.38 -2.53
C LEU A 86 -22.56 17.48 -2.25
N GLY A 87 -22.37 18.42 -3.17
CA GLY A 87 -21.33 19.44 -3.06
C GLY A 87 -19.94 18.87 -3.29
N LEU A 88 -19.83 17.71 -3.95
CA LEU A 88 -18.54 17.08 -4.22
C LEU A 88 -17.67 17.95 -5.13
N LEU A 89 -18.28 18.78 -5.97
CA LEU A 89 -17.59 19.68 -6.89
C LEU A 89 -16.98 20.93 -6.23
N ASP A 90 -17.34 21.22 -4.98
CA ASP A 90 -16.82 22.36 -4.23
C ASP A 90 -15.28 22.26 -4.10
N PRO A 91 -14.51 23.33 -4.43
CA PRO A 91 -13.07 23.36 -4.24
C PRO A 91 -12.61 23.10 -2.80
N ASN A 92 -13.45 23.39 -1.81
CA ASN A 92 -13.22 23.16 -0.39
C ASN A 92 -13.71 21.78 0.09
N SER A 93 -14.23 20.93 -0.80
CA SER A 93 -14.67 19.58 -0.44
C SER A 93 -13.49 18.62 -0.29
N PHE A 94 -13.31 18.09 0.91
CA PHE A 94 -12.28 17.09 1.23
C PHE A 94 -12.77 15.64 1.09
N ALA A 95 -13.96 15.45 0.52
CA ALA A 95 -14.65 14.16 0.46
C ALA A 95 -13.88 13.11 -0.35
N GLY A 96 -13.12 13.56 -1.36
CA GLY A 96 -12.43 12.70 -2.31
C GLY A 96 -13.41 11.99 -3.23
N ARG A 97 -13.55 12.50 -4.46
CA ARG A 97 -14.44 11.90 -5.47
C ARG A 97 -13.89 10.54 -5.90
N ARG A 98 -14.60 9.46 -5.57
CA ARG A 98 -14.27 8.10 -5.96
C ARG A 98 -15.12 7.68 -7.18
N PRO A 99 -14.53 6.96 -8.15
CA PRO A 99 -15.25 6.39 -9.29
C PRO A 99 -16.09 5.17 -8.88
N ASN A 100 -16.79 4.57 -9.85
CA ASN A 100 -17.33 3.22 -9.68
C ASN A 100 -16.20 2.19 -9.84
N GLN A 101 -16.14 1.21 -8.96
CA GLN A 101 -15.24 0.07 -9.08
C GLN A 101 -16.04 -1.13 -9.60
N VAL A 102 -15.68 -1.62 -10.79
CA VAL A 102 -16.39 -2.71 -11.48
C VAL A 102 -15.61 -4.03 -11.46
N ALA A 103 -14.34 -4.00 -11.05
CA ALA A 103 -13.49 -5.18 -10.92
C ALA A 103 -12.49 -5.03 -9.75
N ASN A 104 -11.72 -6.09 -9.45
CA ASN A 104 -10.61 -6.01 -8.51
C ASN A 104 -9.41 -5.33 -9.20
N PRO A 105 -8.97 -4.13 -8.76
CA PRO A 105 -7.87 -3.40 -9.39
C PRO A 105 -6.50 -4.06 -9.19
N ASN A 106 -6.39 -5.03 -8.26
CA ASN A 106 -5.14 -5.70 -7.93
C ASN A 106 -4.98 -7.07 -8.61
N ALA A 107 -6.08 -7.68 -9.07
CA ALA A 107 -6.04 -9.03 -9.62
C ALA A 107 -5.39 -9.04 -11.00
N GLY A 108 -4.19 -9.62 -11.12
CA GLY A 108 -3.44 -9.62 -12.38
C GLY A 108 -2.86 -8.25 -12.75
N ALA A 109 -2.72 -7.34 -11.79
CA ALA A 109 -2.10 -6.06 -12.02
C ALA A 109 -0.60 -6.22 -12.34
N PRO A 110 -0.03 -5.41 -13.27
CA PRO A 110 1.38 -5.52 -13.63
C PRO A 110 2.36 -5.19 -12.49
N HIS A 111 1.93 -4.38 -11.52
CA HIS A 111 2.76 -3.90 -10.41
C HIS A 111 4.10 -3.30 -10.88
N THR A 112 4.05 -2.55 -11.99
CA THR A 112 5.17 -1.79 -12.53
C THR A 112 5.05 -0.32 -12.18
N PHE A 113 6.12 0.45 -12.39
CA PHE A 113 6.10 1.90 -12.21
C PHE A 113 5.02 2.58 -13.07
N ASP A 114 4.90 2.16 -14.34
CA ASP A 114 3.94 2.75 -15.28
C ASP A 114 2.50 2.32 -15.01
N GLN A 115 2.30 1.10 -14.48
CA GLN A 115 0.97 0.56 -14.22
C GLN A 115 0.97 -0.34 -12.98
N TRP A 116 0.78 0.29 -11.83
CA TRP A 116 0.76 -0.44 -10.56
C TRP A 116 -0.53 -1.25 -10.33
N PHE A 117 -1.67 -0.78 -10.88
CA PHE A 117 -2.99 -1.40 -10.74
C PHE A 117 -3.76 -1.34 -12.06
N ILE A 118 -4.84 -2.12 -12.17
CA ILE A 118 -5.71 -2.14 -13.34
C ILE A 118 -6.64 -0.92 -13.28
N THR A 119 -6.38 0.09 -14.13
CA THR A 119 -7.19 1.31 -14.19
C THR A 119 -8.58 1.07 -14.77
N SER A 120 -8.73 0.11 -15.69
CA SER A 120 -10.02 -0.31 -16.25
C SER A 120 -10.96 -0.98 -15.24
N ALA A 121 -10.47 -1.30 -14.03
CA ALA A 121 -11.32 -1.70 -12.92
C ALA A 121 -12.19 -0.54 -12.39
N TYR A 122 -11.94 0.69 -12.86
CA TYR A 122 -12.67 1.89 -12.50
C TYR A 122 -13.40 2.49 -13.69
N VAL A 123 -14.65 2.85 -13.46
CA VAL A 123 -15.52 3.51 -14.45
C VAL A 123 -16.04 4.81 -13.85
N ASN A 124 -16.12 5.84 -14.68
CA ASN A 124 -16.70 7.11 -14.26
C ASN A 124 -18.17 6.95 -13.88
N VAL A 125 -18.63 7.76 -12.92
CA VAL A 125 -20.05 7.84 -12.59
C VAL A 125 -20.85 8.39 -13.79
N PRO A 126 -22.08 7.91 -14.03
CA PRO A 126 -22.95 8.42 -15.10
C PRO A 126 -23.24 9.93 -14.97
N ASN A 127 -23.65 10.55 -16.08
CA ASN A 127 -24.05 11.98 -16.10
C ASN A 127 -25.50 12.22 -15.62
N ALA A 128 -26.28 11.16 -15.42
CA ALA A 128 -27.64 11.26 -14.90
C ALA A 128 -27.64 11.41 -13.38
N ALA A 129 -28.72 11.95 -12.83
CA ALA A 129 -28.94 11.97 -11.39
C ALA A 129 -28.84 10.54 -10.83
N GLY A 130 -28.08 10.36 -9.76
CA GLY A 130 -27.76 9.04 -9.23
C GLY A 130 -26.76 9.07 -8.09
N PRO A 131 -26.46 7.91 -7.48
CA PRO A 131 -25.54 7.85 -6.34
C PRO A 131 -24.13 8.27 -6.73
N PRO A 132 -23.32 8.75 -5.75
CA PRO A 132 -21.89 8.94 -5.97
C PRO A 132 -21.20 7.59 -6.24
N GLY A 133 -19.93 7.64 -6.66
CA GLY A 133 -19.20 6.43 -7.01
C GLY A 133 -19.04 5.44 -5.84
N ASN A 134 -18.98 4.15 -6.16
CA ASN A 134 -19.02 3.07 -5.17
C ASN A 134 -17.66 2.45 -4.81
N SER A 135 -16.54 2.95 -5.38
CA SER A 135 -15.21 2.41 -5.09
C SER A 135 -14.90 2.53 -3.59
N ARG A 136 -14.39 1.47 -2.97
CA ARG A 136 -14.03 1.47 -1.54
C ARG A 136 -12.76 2.28 -1.26
N ARG A 137 -12.60 2.75 -0.03
CA ARG A 137 -11.33 3.31 0.46
C ARG A 137 -10.29 2.20 0.59
N GLY A 138 -9.06 2.48 0.16
CA GLY A 138 -7.96 1.51 0.25
C GLY A 138 -8.07 0.33 -0.72
N ALA A 139 -8.86 0.44 -1.79
CA ALA A 139 -9.10 -0.65 -2.74
C ALA A 139 -7.85 -1.07 -3.53
N VAL A 140 -6.86 -0.19 -3.69
CA VAL A 140 -5.60 -0.47 -4.38
C VAL A 140 -4.52 -0.82 -3.36
N ARG A 141 -3.74 -1.88 -3.60
CA ARG A 141 -2.56 -2.23 -2.82
C ARG A 141 -1.36 -1.49 -3.38
N GLY A 142 -0.78 -0.58 -2.60
CA GLY A 142 0.43 0.14 -2.99
C GLY A 142 1.68 -0.75 -3.03
N PRO A 143 2.82 -0.18 -3.48
CA PRO A 143 4.11 -0.87 -3.44
C PRO A 143 4.59 -1.10 -2.01
N GLY A 144 5.03 -2.34 -1.76
CA GLY A 144 5.85 -2.66 -0.59
C GLY A 144 7.31 -2.31 -0.84
N ALA A 145 8.16 -2.48 0.18
CA ALA A 145 9.60 -2.38 -0.01
C ALA A 145 10.33 -3.45 0.77
N GLN A 146 11.56 -3.73 0.31
CA GLN A 146 12.51 -4.60 0.97
C GLN A 146 13.89 -3.96 0.99
N ARG A 147 14.63 -4.16 2.08
CA ARG A 147 16.00 -3.69 2.30
C ARG A 147 16.83 -4.80 2.92
N TRP A 148 18.05 -4.94 2.41
CA TRP A 148 19.02 -5.94 2.83
C TRP A 148 20.32 -5.22 3.15
N ASP A 149 20.71 -5.24 4.41
CA ASP A 149 21.99 -4.72 4.88
C ASP A 149 22.83 -5.93 5.34
N VAL A 150 24.02 -6.12 4.76
CA VAL A 150 24.88 -7.29 5.04
C VAL A 150 26.31 -6.81 5.27
N SER A 151 26.97 -7.39 6.28
CA SER A 151 28.38 -7.20 6.61
C SER A 151 29.10 -8.54 6.81
N LEU A 152 30.42 -8.50 6.69
CA LEU A 152 31.36 -9.61 6.86
C LEU A 152 32.52 -9.16 7.76
#